data_AF-L7V5T2-F1
#
_entry.id   AF-L7V5T2-F1
#
_cell.length_a   1.000
_cell.length_b   1.000
_cell.length_c   1.000
_cell.angle_alpha   90.00
_cell.angle_beta   90.00
_cell.angle_gamma   90.00
#
_symmetry.space_group_name_H-M   'P 1'
#
loop_
_entity.id
_entity.type
_entity.pdbx_description
1 polymer ?
#
loop_
_entity_poly.entity_id
_entity_poly.type
_entity_poly.pdbx_seq_one_letter_code
_entity_poly.pdbx_strand_id
1 'polypeptide(L)'
;MNHRKPAVISALLVALGLVLWLSGCSSDKTQPEAQSSTTVPADPALMAEIEQSLDATKALTSAHLAIRTTGKVDSMLGISSADVNVQAKPLAAKGDCTYNGEAGVPFRIKDDNISVKLFDDWSNLGSVSDLSASRVLDPINGVTKLLSGVNNLQSQGNEVINGIQTSKITGTLPTDSVKILDPGARSPRPATVWIAQDGSHRLVRANVDLGSGAVEVTLSKWNEPVNVD
;
A
#
# COMPACT_ATOMS: atom_id res chain seq x y z
N MET A 1 -7.24 -17.08 65.03
CA MET A 1 -8.30 -17.15 64.01
C MET A 1 -7.74 -17.81 62.74
N ASN A 2 -8.46 -18.83 62.29
CA ASN A 2 -8.57 -19.42 60.95
C ASN A 2 -7.28 -19.97 60.30
N HIS A 3 -6.98 -21.27 60.40
CA HIS A 3 -7.51 -22.40 59.57
C HIS A 3 -6.96 -22.33 58.13
N ARG A 4 -6.25 -23.31 57.56
CA ARG A 4 -6.38 -24.78 57.61
C ARG A 4 -5.09 -25.48 57.11
N LYS A 5 -5.00 -26.76 57.46
CA LYS A 5 -3.92 -27.76 57.39
C LYS A 5 -3.52 -28.24 55.97
N PRO A 6 -2.40 -28.98 55.85
CA PRO A 6 -1.78 -29.44 54.59
C PRO A 6 -2.33 -30.79 54.08
N ALA A 7 -2.09 -31.09 52.81
CA ALA A 7 -2.13 -32.45 52.23
C ALA A 7 -0.98 -32.53 51.18
N VAL A 8 0.07 -33.36 51.25
CA VAL A 8 0.19 -34.82 51.45
C VAL A 8 -0.12 -35.61 50.17
N ILE A 9 0.98 -36.08 49.54
CA ILE A 9 1.22 -37.43 48.98
C ILE A 9 1.02 -37.71 47.47
N SER A 10 2.09 -38.35 46.96
CA SER A 10 2.21 -39.39 45.92
C SER A 10 2.48 -39.02 44.47
N ALA A 11 3.72 -39.33 44.09
CA ALA A 11 4.13 -39.77 42.77
C ALA A 11 3.51 -41.14 42.40
N LEU A 12 3.20 -41.35 41.11
CA LEU A 12 3.36 -42.65 40.45
C LEU A 12 3.28 -42.52 38.90
N LEU A 13 4.42 -42.83 38.27
CA LEU A 13 4.68 -43.60 37.05
C LEU A 13 3.64 -43.76 35.89
N VAL A 14 4.17 -43.52 34.68
CA VAL A 14 4.21 -44.39 33.46
C VAL A 14 2.88 -44.79 32.79
N ALA A 15 2.72 -44.44 31.50
CA ALA A 15 2.70 -45.42 30.39
C ALA A 15 2.52 -44.79 29.00
N LEU A 16 3.24 -45.40 28.05
CA LEU A 16 3.21 -45.31 26.59
C LEU A 16 1.82 -45.50 25.96
N GLY A 17 1.58 -44.88 24.81
CA GLY A 17 0.41 -45.15 23.97
C GLY A 17 0.57 -44.64 22.53
N LEU A 18 1.41 -45.32 21.74
CA LEU A 18 1.46 -45.22 20.28
C LEU A 18 0.20 -45.89 19.70
N VAL A 19 -0.56 -45.23 18.83
CA VAL A 19 -1.60 -45.89 18.02
C VAL A 19 -1.35 -45.61 16.55
N LEU A 20 -0.74 -46.60 15.89
CA LEU A 20 -0.67 -46.75 14.44
C LEU A 20 -1.98 -47.36 13.95
N TRP A 21 -2.67 -46.69 13.03
CA TRP A 21 -3.70 -47.31 12.21
C TRP A 21 -3.14 -47.55 10.81
N LEU A 22 -2.97 -48.83 10.47
CA LEU A 22 -2.75 -49.34 9.11
C LEU A 22 -4.07 -49.99 8.65
N SER A 23 -4.67 -49.48 7.58
CA SER A 23 -5.67 -50.12 6.70
C SER A 23 -5.98 -49.11 5.59
N GLY A 24 -5.96 -49.37 4.29
CA GLY A 24 -5.71 -50.56 3.51
C GLY A 24 -5.59 -50.12 2.04
N CYS A 25 -4.83 -50.87 1.25
CA CYS A 25 -4.64 -50.63 -0.18
C CYS A 25 -5.93 -50.91 -0.98
N SER A 26 -6.33 -49.96 -1.82
CA SER A 26 -6.93 -50.28 -3.13
C SER A 26 -6.31 -49.32 -4.15
N SER A 27 -5.73 -49.91 -5.19
CA SER A 27 -4.99 -49.22 -6.24
C SER A 27 -5.96 -48.49 -7.18
N ASP A 28 -5.81 -47.18 -7.31
CA ASP A 28 -6.14 -46.46 -8.54
C ASP A 28 -5.12 -45.34 -8.79
N LYS A 29 -4.53 -45.35 -9.98
CA LYS A 29 -3.71 -44.26 -10.50
C LYS A 29 -4.61 -43.06 -10.73
N THR A 30 -4.18 -41.84 -10.39
CA THR A 30 -4.15 -40.65 -11.28
C THR A 30 -3.89 -39.36 -10.48
N GLN A 31 -2.80 -38.69 -10.89
CA GLN A 31 -2.56 -37.25 -10.98
C GLN A 31 -2.07 -36.44 -9.74
N PRO A 32 -0.94 -35.70 -9.88
CA PRO A 32 -0.45 -34.80 -8.85
C PRO A 32 -1.45 -33.69 -8.54
N GLU A 33 -1.59 -33.42 -7.24
CA GLU A 33 -2.35 -32.31 -6.68
C GLU A 33 -1.89 -31.00 -7.32
N ALA A 34 -2.72 -30.49 -8.22
CA ALA A 34 -2.68 -29.10 -8.59
C ALA A 34 -3.03 -28.31 -7.32
N GLN A 35 -2.05 -27.57 -6.79
CA GLN A 35 -2.29 -26.49 -5.84
C GLN A 35 -3.36 -25.59 -6.45
N SER A 36 -4.59 -25.77 -5.98
CA SER A 36 -5.67 -24.86 -6.25
C SER A 36 -5.31 -23.57 -5.56
N SER A 37 -4.85 -22.59 -6.32
CA SER A 37 -4.83 -21.21 -5.89
C SER A 37 -6.28 -20.78 -5.72
N THR A 38 -6.84 -21.07 -4.54
CA THR A 38 -8.16 -20.60 -4.14
C THR A 38 -8.05 -19.09 -4.05
N THR A 39 -8.54 -18.38 -5.07
CA THR A 39 -8.72 -16.95 -5.03
C THR A 39 -9.73 -16.67 -3.93
N VAL A 40 -9.26 -16.29 -2.73
CA VAL A 40 -10.14 -15.91 -1.63
C VAL A 40 -10.84 -14.62 -2.07
N PRO A 41 -12.18 -14.58 -2.12
CA PRO A 41 -12.91 -13.35 -2.42
C PRO A 41 -12.48 -12.25 -1.45
N ALA A 42 -12.35 -11.01 -1.95
CA ALA A 42 -12.03 -9.88 -1.10
C ALA A 42 -13.09 -9.74 0.02
N ASP A 43 -12.65 -9.55 1.26
CA ASP A 43 -13.54 -9.29 2.40
C ASP A 43 -14.34 -8.00 2.12
N PRO A 44 -15.68 -8.07 2.00
CA PRO A 44 -16.50 -6.92 1.64
C PRO A 44 -16.36 -5.75 2.61
N ALA A 45 -16.09 -6.00 3.90
CA ALA A 45 -15.93 -4.93 4.88
C ALA A 45 -14.58 -4.20 4.68
N LEU A 46 -13.51 -4.93 4.40
CA LEU A 46 -12.20 -4.33 4.10
C LEU A 46 -12.22 -3.57 2.76
N MET A 47 -12.94 -4.11 1.76
CA MET A 47 -13.16 -3.38 0.51
C MET A 47 -13.91 -2.06 0.76
N ALA A 48 -14.98 -2.07 1.54
CA ALA A 48 -15.75 -0.86 1.86
C ALA A 48 -14.90 0.20 2.60
N GLU A 49 -14.05 -0.21 3.53
CA GLU A 49 -13.11 0.69 4.23
C GLU A 49 -12.12 1.34 3.25
N ILE A 50 -11.56 0.56 2.33
CA ILE A 50 -10.66 1.06 1.28
C ILE A 50 -11.41 2.05 0.36
N GLU A 51 -12.64 1.73 -0.06
CA GLU A 51 -13.48 2.60 -0.89
C GLU A 51 -13.77 3.94 -0.20
N GLN A 52 -14.16 3.92 1.07
CA GLN A 52 -14.38 5.15 1.86
C GLN A 52 -13.11 5.99 1.94
N SER A 53 -11.95 5.36 2.13
CA SER A 53 -10.69 6.07 2.17
C SER A 53 -10.31 6.74 0.86
N LEU A 54 -10.63 6.08 -0.26
CA LEU A 54 -10.42 6.64 -1.58
C LEU A 54 -11.37 7.80 -1.86
N ASP A 55 -12.63 7.70 -1.44
CA ASP A 55 -13.59 8.80 -1.58
C ASP A 55 -13.19 10.01 -0.72
N ALA A 56 -12.72 9.78 0.51
CA ALA A 56 -12.13 10.82 1.35
C ALA A 56 -10.91 11.47 0.68
N THR A 57 -10.07 10.68 0.01
CA THR A 57 -8.89 11.18 -0.73
C THR A 57 -9.29 11.98 -1.97
N LYS A 58 -10.29 11.55 -2.74
CA LYS A 58 -10.82 12.28 -3.91
C LYS A 58 -11.43 13.63 -3.52
N ALA A 59 -11.96 13.74 -2.31
CA ALA A 59 -12.56 14.96 -1.78
C ALA A 59 -11.53 16.00 -1.30
N LEU A 60 -10.23 15.66 -1.27
CA LEU A 60 -9.19 16.58 -0.82
C LEU A 60 -9.02 17.76 -1.78
N THR A 61 -8.89 18.95 -1.21
CA THR A 61 -8.48 20.16 -1.95
C THR A 61 -6.96 20.32 -1.94
N SER A 62 -6.30 19.82 -0.90
CA SER A 62 -4.85 19.86 -0.72
C SER A 62 -4.38 18.77 0.24
N ALA A 63 -3.09 18.42 0.16
CA ALA A 63 -2.40 17.56 1.12
C ALA A 63 -0.88 17.75 1.03
N HIS A 64 -0.18 17.36 2.08
CA HIS A 64 1.27 17.15 2.03
C HIS A 64 1.56 15.66 1.78
N LEU A 65 2.44 15.38 0.82
CA LEU A 65 2.86 14.03 0.43
C LEU A 65 4.35 13.86 0.71
N ALA A 66 4.69 12.84 1.49
CA ALA A 66 6.05 12.33 1.64
C ALA A 66 6.15 11.00 0.89
N ILE A 67 6.97 10.98 -0.17
CA ILE A 67 7.17 9.84 -1.08
C ILE A 67 8.56 9.28 -0.84
N ARG A 68 8.67 7.95 -0.76
CA ARG A 68 9.94 7.24 -0.64
C ARG A 68 9.94 6.02 -1.54
N THR A 69 11.06 5.79 -2.22
CA THR A 69 11.30 4.54 -2.93
C THR A 69 12.44 3.75 -2.30
N THR A 70 12.38 2.43 -2.43
CA THR A 70 13.47 1.52 -2.07
C THR A 70 13.78 0.62 -3.25
N GLY A 71 15.00 0.09 -3.32
CA GLY A 71 15.44 -0.73 -4.46
C GLY A 71 15.43 0.07 -5.76
N LYS A 72 15.04 -0.58 -6.86
CA LYS A 72 14.99 0.01 -8.21
C LYS A 72 13.55 0.28 -8.63
N VAL A 73 13.23 1.56 -8.84
CA VAL A 73 11.93 2.03 -9.32
C VAL A 73 12.15 2.99 -10.49
N ASP A 74 12.10 2.47 -11.71
CA ASP A 74 12.42 3.26 -12.92
C ASP A 74 11.29 4.24 -13.33
N SER A 75 10.08 4.03 -12.82
CA SER A 75 8.88 4.78 -13.20
C SER A 75 8.76 6.16 -12.57
N MET A 76 9.68 6.54 -11.68
CA MET A 76 9.64 7.79 -10.90
C MET A 76 10.46 8.92 -11.53
N LEU A 77 10.82 8.81 -12.81
CA LEU A 77 11.55 9.86 -13.55
C LEU A 77 12.88 10.27 -12.87
N GLY A 78 13.58 9.32 -12.23
CA GLY A 78 14.82 9.59 -11.49
C GLY A 78 14.62 10.12 -10.07
N ILE A 79 13.38 10.28 -9.60
CA ILE A 79 13.05 10.70 -8.24
C ILE A 79 13.01 9.49 -7.30
N SER A 80 13.77 9.53 -6.20
CA SER A 80 13.76 8.47 -5.18
C SER A 80 13.08 8.85 -3.86
N SER A 81 12.89 10.15 -3.62
CA SER A 81 12.04 10.65 -2.55
C SER A 81 11.52 12.04 -2.90
N ALA A 82 10.39 12.43 -2.32
CA ALA A 82 9.83 13.76 -2.46
C ALA A 82 9.03 14.15 -1.21
N ASP A 83 9.13 15.41 -0.78
CA ASP A 83 8.32 15.99 0.28
C ASP A 83 7.65 17.23 -0.29
N VAL A 84 6.37 17.10 -0.67
CA VAL A 84 5.66 18.06 -1.52
C VAL A 84 4.30 18.42 -0.97
N ASN A 85 3.95 19.69 -1.05
CA ASN A 85 2.58 20.14 -0.88
C ASN A 85 1.87 20.07 -2.24
N VAL A 86 0.64 19.57 -2.23
CA VAL A 86 -0.19 19.38 -3.43
C VAL A 86 -1.50 20.13 -3.26
N GLN A 87 -1.88 20.84 -4.32
CA GLN A 87 -3.22 21.40 -4.53
C GLN A 87 -3.92 20.58 -5.61
N ALA A 88 -5.16 20.19 -5.38
CA ALA A 88 -5.90 19.31 -6.29
C ALA A 88 -6.45 20.05 -7.52
N LYS A 89 -6.88 21.32 -7.36
CA LYS A 89 -7.56 22.10 -8.42
C LYS A 89 -7.17 23.59 -8.40
N PRO A 90 -6.58 24.15 -9.48
CA PRO A 90 -5.87 23.39 -10.52
C PRO A 90 -4.79 22.50 -9.89
N LEU A 91 -4.43 21.40 -10.56
CA LEU A 91 -3.38 20.52 -10.07
C LEU A 91 -2.06 21.30 -10.04
N ALA A 92 -1.49 21.42 -8.86
CA ALA A 92 -0.17 22.00 -8.66
C ALA A 92 0.51 21.34 -7.47
N ALA A 93 1.84 21.27 -7.51
CA ALA A 93 2.62 20.72 -6.43
C ALA A 93 3.94 21.48 -6.29
N LYS A 94 4.43 21.60 -5.06
CA LYS A 94 5.71 22.24 -4.78
C LYS A 94 6.36 21.65 -3.54
N GLY A 95 7.67 21.48 -3.60
CA GLY A 95 8.48 21.02 -2.48
C GLY A 95 9.87 20.66 -2.96
N ASP A 96 10.45 19.65 -2.34
CA ASP A 96 11.80 19.20 -2.64
C ASP A 96 11.80 17.69 -2.89
N CYS A 97 12.78 17.21 -3.65
CA CYS A 97 12.95 15.80 -3.96
C CYS A 97 14.42 15.38 -3.89
N THR A 98 14.63 14.06 -3.91
CA THR A 98 15.92 13.49 -4.28
C THR A 98 15.85 13.06 -5.74
N TYR A 99 16.61 13.72 -6.60
CA TYR A 99 16.64 13.49 -8.04
C TYR A 99 18.02 12.97 -8.47
N ASN A 100 18.08 11.79 -9.09
CA ASN A 100 19.32 11.13 -9.53
C ASN A 100 20.42 11.05 -8.46
N GLY A 101 20.01 10.91 -7.18
CA GLY A 101 20.92 10.82 -6.03
C GLY A 101 21.26 12.15 -5.36
N GLU A 102 20.86 13.29 -5.94
CA GLU A 102 21.01 14.60 -5.33
C GLU A 102 19.77 14.93 -4.48
N ALA A 103 19.97 15.20 -3.18
CA ALA A 103 18.89 15.51 -2.25
C ALA A 103 18.61 17.02 -2.17
N GLY A 104 17.36 17.38 -1.85
CA GLY A 104 16.97 18.79 -1.67
C GLY A 104 16.82 19.54 -2.99
N VAL A 105 16.59 18.82 -4.09
CA VAL A 105 16.37 19.40 -5.41
C VAL A 105 14.95 19.97 -5.46
N PRO A 106 14.75 21.27 -5.73
CA PRO A 106 13.42 21.85 -5.78
C PRO A 106 12.57 21.18 -6.86
N PHE A 107 11.35 20.81 -6.51
CA PHE A 107 10.39 20.12 -7.36
C PHE A 107 9.12 20.93 -7.50
N ARG A 108 8.50 20.90 -8.69
CA ARG A 108 7.14 21.41 -8.88
C ARG A 108 6.36 20.66 -9.95
N ILE A 109 5.05 20.70 -9.78
CA ILE A 109 4.08 20.49 -10.86
C ILE A 109 3.38 21.83 -11.09
N LYS A 110 3.45 22.33 -12.31
CA LYS A 110 2.79 23.57 -12.71
C LYS A 110 2.19 23.42 -14.10
N ASP A 111 0.91 23.75 -14.20
CA ASP A 111 0.06 23.49 -15.37
C ASP A 111 0.04 21.99 -15.69
N ASP A 112 0.83 21.57 -16.67
CA ASP A 112 0.98 20.17 -17.05
C ASP A 112 2.41 19.65 -16.87
N ASN A 113 3.37 20.49 -16.47
CA ASN A 113 4.79 20.13 -16.43
C ASN A 113 5.21 19.64 -15.05
N ILE A 114 5.94 18.53 -15.03
CA ILE A 114 6.65 18.00 -13.87
C ILE A 114 8.10 18.45 -13.99
N SER A 115 8.60 19.23 -13.06
CA SER A 115 9.92 19.85 -13.19
C SER A 115 10.73 19.79 -11.91
N VAL A 116 12.04 19.76 -12.08
CA VAL A 116 13.03 19.95 -11.02
C VAL A 116 13.89 21.17 -11.34
N LYS A 117 14.41 21.84 -10.32
CA LYS A 117 15.34 22.94 -10.50
C LYS A 117 16.78 22.42 -10.40
N LEU A 118 17.53 22.50 -11.49
CA LEU A 118 18.94 22.13 -11.55
C LEU A 118 19.75 23.41 -11.73
N PHE A 119 20.67 23.69 -10.81
CA PHE A 119 21.31 25.00 -10.70
C PHE A 119 20.25 26.12 -10.60
N ASP A 120 20.24 27.05 -11.56
CA ASP A 120 19.30 28.17 -11.59
C ASP A 120 18.09 27.94 -12.51
N ASP A 121 18.05 26.84 -13.26
CA ASP A 121 17.06 26.59 -14.30
C ASP A 121 16.09 25.45 -13.94
N TRP A 122 14.84 25.61 -14.36
CA TRP A 122 13.84 24.55 -14.27
C TRP A 122 13.97 23.60 -15.47
N SER A 123 14.24 22.33 -15.18
CA SER A 123 14.29 21.25 -16.15
C SER A 123 12.98 20.47 -16.15
N ASN A 124 12.36 20.31 -17.33
CA ASN A 124 11.13 19.54 -17.49
C ASN A 124 11.47 18.04 -17.53
N LEU A 125 10.83 17.26 -16.66
CA LEU A 125 10.98 15.79 -16.60
C LEU A 125 9.90 15.06 -17.40
N GLY A 126 8.82 15.76 -17.76
CA GLY A 126 7.68 15.19 -18.46
C GLY A 126 6.39 15.91 -18.09
N SER A 127 5.28 15.43 -18.61
CA SER A 127 3.96 16.03 -18.34
C SER A 127 3.07 15.13 -17.49
N VAL A 128 2.16 15.74 -16.74
CA VAL A 128 1.12 15.01 -16.00
C VAL A 128 0.21 14.30 -16.98
N SER A 129 -0.13 14.92 -18.10
CA SER A 129 -0.96 14.34 -19.14
C SER A 129 -0.33 13.12 -19.80
N ASP A 130 0.99 13.09 -20.06
CA ASP A 130 1.66 11.90 -20.61
C ASP A 130 1.69 10.75 -19.61
N LEU A 131 1.93 11.06 -18.33
CA LEU A 131 1.79 10.07 -17.26
C LEU A 131 0.33 9.60 -17.15
N SER A 132 -0.66 10.49 -17.30
CA SER A 132 -2.09 10.18 -17.17
C SER A 132 -2.73 9.51 -18.40
N ALA A 133 -2.20 9.75 -19.59
CA ALA A 133 -2.65 9.13 -20.83
C ALA A 133 -2.10 7.69 -20.93
N SER A 134 -0.92 7.45 -20.34
CA SER A 134 -0.37 6.10 -20.17
C SER A 134 -0.92 5.36 -18.93
N ARG A 135 -1.54 6.08 -17.98
CA ARG A 135 -1.99 5.57 -16.68
C ARG A 135 -3.36 6.12 -16.37
N VAL A 136 -4.39 5.28 -16.45
CA VAL A 136 -5.81 5.62 -16.22
C VAL A 136 -6.00 6.46 -14.95
N LEU A 137 -5.98 7.79 -15.08
CA LEU A 137 -6.10 8.76 -14.00
C LEU A 137 -7.37 9.60 -14.15
N ASP A 138 -8.46 8.91 -14.45
CA ASP A 138 -9.78 9.41 -14.08
C ASP A 138 -9.94 9.20 -12.57
N PRO A 139 -10.27 10.21 -11.76
CA PRO A 139 -10.38 10.05 -10.31
C PRO A 139 -11.39 8.98 -9.88
N ILE A 140 -12.40 8.71 -10.70
CA ILE A 140 -13.41 7.68 -10.45
C ILE A 140 -13.04 6.41 -11.20
N ASN A 141 -12.84 6.46 -12.53
CA ASN A 141 -12.57 5.25 -13.32
C ASN A 141 -11.18 4.64 -13.05
N GLY A 142 -10.18 5.47 -12.71
CA GLY A 142 -8.83 5.06 -12.36
C GLY A 142 -8.75 4.40 -10.99
N VAL A 143 -9.49 4.91 -10.00
CA VAL A 143 -9.62 4.26 -8.68
C VAL A 143 -10.36 2.93 -8.80
N THR A 144 -11.48 2.91 -9.53
CA THR A 144 -12.20 1.66 -9.82
C THR A 144 -11.29 0.68 -10.56
N LYS A 145 -10.47 1.13 -11.51
CA LYS A 145 -9.53 0.27 -12.23
C LYS A 145 -8.39 -0.23 -11.33
N LEU A 146 -7.87 0.62 -10.44
CA LEU A 146 -6.80 0.24 -9.50
C LEU A 146 -7.29 -0.84 -8.54
N LEU A 147 -8.50 -0.68 -8.01
CA LEU A 147 -9.14 -1.61 -7.08
C LEU A 147 -9.77 -2.84 -7.74
N SER A 148 -10.11 -2.75 -9.02
CA SER A 148 -10.75 -3.85 -9.75
C SER A 148 -9.86 -5.08 -9.74
N GLY A 149 -10.32 -6.14 -9.11
CA GLY A 149 -9.60 -7.41 -9.03
C GLY A 149 -8.55 -7.48 -7.91
N VAL A 150 -8.51 -6.49 -7.00
CA VAL A 150 -7.79 -6.63 -5.74
C VAL A 150 -8.35 -7.82 -4.99
N ASN A 151 -7.44 -8.65 -4.47
CA ASN A 151 -7.77 -9.87 -3.76
C ASN A 151 -6.84 -10.06 -2.56
N ASN A 152 -7.08 -11.13 -1.80
CA ASN A 152 -6.31 -11.48 -0.61
C ASN A 152 -6.24 -10.31 0.39
N LEU A 153 -7.36 -9.58 0.54
CA LEU A 153 -7.45 -8.53 1.55
C LEU A 153 -7.37 -9.13 2.95
N GLN A 154 -6.52 -8.53 3.78
CA GLN A 154 -6.35 -8.95 5.17
C GLN A 154 -6.14 -7.71 6.05
N SER A 155 -6.87 -7.64 7.16
CA SER A 155 -6.54 -6.71 8.24
C SER A 155 -5.34 -7.26 9.00
N GLN A 156 -4.31 -6.42 9.14
CA GLN A 156 -3.10 -6.72 9.90
C GLN A 156 -3.15 -6.08 11.30
N GLY A 157 -4.31 -5.61 11.73
CA GLY A 157 -4.50 -4.88 12.98
C GLY A 157 -4.21 -3.39 12.83
N ASN A 158 -3.77 -2.78 13.93
CA ASN A 158 -3.68 -1.33 14.06
C ASN A 158 -2.22 -0.87 14.17
N GLU A 159 -1.90 0.27 13.56
CA GLU A 159 -0.57 0.90 13.62
C GLU A 159 -0.72 2.41 13.86
N VAL A 160 0.19 3.03 14.62
CA VAL A 160 0.19 4.49 14.82
C VAL A 160 1.21 5.12 13.89
N ILE A 161 0.76 6.00 12.99
CA ILE A 161 1.62 6.73 12.05
C ILE A 161 1.46 8.22 12.32
N ASN A 162 2.57 8.91 12.63
CA ASN A 162 2.57 10.35 12.92
C ASN A 162 1.54 10.75 14.00
N GLY A 163 1.33 9.90 15.00
CA GLY A 163 0.35 10.12 16.07
C GLY A 163 -1.11 9.78 15.71
N ILE A 164 -1.38 9.32 14.47
CA ILE A 164 -2.72 8.93 14.02
C ILE A 164 -2.86 7.41 14.16
N GLN A 165 -3.91 6.97 14.85
CA GLN A 165 -4.25 5.56 14.92
C GLN A 165 -4.83 5.11 13.57
N THR A 166 -4.25 4.08 12.97
CA THR A 166 -4.64 3.57 11.65
C THR A 166 -4.97 2.08 11.67
N SER A 167 -5.89 1.67 10.79
CA SER A 167 -6.12 0.28 10.39
C SER A 167 -5.14 -0.05 9.27
N LYS A 168 -4.36 -1.13 9.43
CA LYS A 168 -3.43 -1.62 8.42
C LYS A 168 -4.08 -2.73 7.62
N ILE A 169 -4.18 -2.54 6.31
CA ILE A 169 -4.82 -3.50 5.41
C ILE A 169 -3.82 -3.87 4.31
N THR A 170 -3.56 -5.16 4.15
CA THR A 170 -2.77 -5.71 3.04
C THR A 170 -3.66 -6.27 1.97
N GLY A 171 -3.18 -6.29 0.73
CA GLY A 171 -3.86 -6.93 -0.39
C GLY A 171 -2.90 -7.16 -1.55
N THR A 172 -3.42 -7.78 -2.61
CA THR A 172 -2.68 -7.98 -3.86
C THR A 172 -3.33 -7.19 -4.98
N LEU A 173 -2.55 -6.27 -5.57
CA LEU A 173 -2.93 -5.56 -6.80
C LEU A 173 -2.77 -6.49 -8.01
N PRO A 174 -3.78 -6.59 -8.89
CA PRO A 174 -3.63 -7.34 -10.13
C PRO A 174 -2.63 -6.65 -11.06
N THR A 175 -1.98 -7.44 -11.92
CA THR A 175 -0.90 -6.97 -12.80
C THR A 175 -1.27 -5.71 -13.59
N ASP A 176 -2.51 -5.62 -14.11
CA ASP A 176 -2.92 -4.47 -14.91
C ASP A 176 -3.08 -3.18 -14.10
N SER A 177 -3.42 -3.28 -12.81
CA SER A 177 -3.37 -2.14 -11.88
C SER A 177 -1.93 -1.75 -11.57
N VAL A 178 -1.03 -2.73 -11.42
CA VAL A 178 0.40 -2.47 -11.18
C VAL A 178 1.06 -1.77 -12.37
N LYS A 179 0.65 -2.08 -13.61
CA LYS A 179 1.15 -1.41 -14.82
C LYS A 179 0.91 0.10 -14.85
N ILE A 180 -0.07 0.58 -14.08
CA ILE A 180 -0.32 2.01 -13.86
C ILE A 180 0.85 2.64 -13.09
N LEU A 181 1.58 1.88 -12.26
CA LEU A 181 2.74 2.35 -11.50
C LEU A 181 4.06 1.95 -12.15
N ASP A 182 4.17 0.72 -12.62
CA ASP A 182 5.33 0.12 -13.30
C ASP A 182 4.88 -0.54 -14.61
N PRO A 183 5.02 0.14 -15.76
CA PRO A 183 4.64 -0.40 -17.07
C PRO A 183 5.31 -1.74 -17.41
N GLY A 184 6.44 -2.06 -16.79
CA GLY A 184 7.15 -3.32 -16.95
C GLY A 184 6.58 -4.49 -16.15
N ALA A 185 5.55 -4.27 -15.32
CA ALA A 185 5.00 -5.29 -14.43
C ALA A 185 4.41 -6.49 -15.19
N ARG A 186 4.82 -7.70 -14.76
CA ARG A 186 4.41 -8.99 -15.37
C ARG A 186 3.61 -9.89 -14.43
N SER A 187 3.47 -9.51 -13.17
CA SER A 187 2.77 -10.30 -12.15
C SER A 187 2.00 -9.39 -11.19
N PRO A 188 1.00 -9.93 -10.46
CA PRO A 188 0.37 -9.23 -9.36
C PRO A 188 1.40 -8.84 -8.30
N ARG A 189 1.11 -7.79 -7.53
CA ARG A 189 2.02 -7.23 -6.53
C ARG A 189 1.35 -6.99 -5.19
N PRO A 190 2.03 -7.22 -4.06
CA PRO A 190 1.47 -6.91 -2.77
C PRO A 190 1.44 -5.39 -2.56
N ALA A 191 0.38 -4.93 -1.89
CA ALA A 191 0.20 -3.56 -1.46
C ALA A 191 -0.29 -3.51 -0.02
N THR A 192 -0.07 -2.39 0.64
CA THR A 192 -0.52 -2.13 2.00
C THR A 192 -1.03 -0.70 2.10
N VAL A 193 -2.15 -0.51 2.78
CA VAL A 193 -2.69 0.80 3.10
C VAL A 193 -2.90 0.94 4.60
N TRP A 194 -2.78 2.17 5.07
CA TRP A 194 -3.04 2.56 6.45
C TRP A 194 -4.10 3.65 6.43
N ILE A 195 -5.25 3.35 7.02
CA ILE A 195 -6.44 4.21 6.99
C ILE A 195 -6.75 4.71 8.39
N ALA A 196 -6.98 6.01 8.55
CA ALA A 196 -7.22 6.63 9.85
C ALA A 196 -8.50 6.10 10.52
N GLN A 197 -8.41 5.80 11.82
CA GLN A 197 -9.53 5.29 12.65
C GLN A 197 -10.25 6.41 13.43
N ASP A 198 -9.99 7.67 13.10
CA ASP A 198 -10.58 8.85 13.75
C ASP A 198 -11.95 9.25 13.16
N GLY A 199 -12.56 8.37 12.34
CA GLY A 199 -13.81 8.59 11.62
C GLY A 199 -13.67 9.37 10.32
N SER A 200 -12.46 9.84 9.97
CA SER A 200 -12.23 10.54 8.70
C SER A 200 -11.99 9.60 7.52
N HIS A 201 -11.65 8.33 7.79
CA HIS A 201 -11.21 7.34 6.80
C HIS A 201 -10.06 7.82 5.91
N ARG A 202 -9.30 8.86 6.30
CA ARG A 202 -8.22 9.39 5.46
C ARG A 202 -7.16 8.32 5.22
N LEU A 203 -6.69 8.25 3.98
CA LEU A 203 -5.49 7.49 3.65
C LEU A 203 -4.30 8.17 4.32
N VAL A 204 -3.65 7.49 5.25
CA VAL A 204 -2.46 7.98 5.97
C VAL A 204 -1.19 7.53 5.27
N ARG A 205 -1.15 6.28 4.81
CA ARG A 205 -0.02 5.73 4.05
C ARG A 205 -0.49 4.69 3.05
N ALA A 206 0.19 4.60 1.93
CA ALA A 206 0.11 3.49 0.99
C ALA A 206 1.52 3.02 0.61
N ASN A 207 1.69 1.72 0.44
CA ASN A 207 2.92 1.09 -0.02
C ASN A 207 2.61 0.04 -1.08
N VAL A 208 3.40 0.01 -2.15
CA VAL A 208 3.32 -1.03 -3.20
C VAL A 208 4.72 -1.60 -3.43
N ASP A 209 4.83 -2.92 -3.33
CA ASP A 209 6.05 -3.65 -3.65
C ASP A 209 6.04 -4.02 -5.15
N LEU A 210 6.97 -3.44 -5.92
CA LEU A 210 7.10 -3.66 -7.35
C LEU A 210 8.00 -4.87 -7.69
N GLY A 211 8.51 -5.58 -6.69
CA GLY A 211 9.43 -6.71 -6.78
C GLY A 211 10.90 -6.33 -6.94
N SER A 212 11.20 -5.31 -7.75
CA SER A 212 12.56 -4.73 -7.86
C SER A 212 12.84 -3.67 -6.79
N GLY A 213 11.80 -3.25 -6.08
CA GLY A 213 11.79 -2.11 -5.17
C GLY A 213 10.37 -1.86 -4.68
N ALA A 214 10.18 -0.82 -3.87
CA ALA A 214 8.86 -0.43 -3.39
C ALA A 214 8.66 1.09 -3.48
N VAL A 215 7.40 1.51 -3.57
CA VAL A 215 6.99 2.91 -3.49
C VAL A 215 6.07 3.06 -2.29
N GLU A 216 6.46 3.93 -1.37
CA GLU A 216 5.65 4.33 -0.21
C GLU A 216 5.27 5.80 -0.34
N VAL A 217 4.01 6.12 -0.06
CA VAL A 217 3.48 7.49 0.01
C VAL A 217 2.80 7.65 1.36
N THR A 218 3.21 8.66 2.13
CA THR A 218 2.56 9.07 3.38
C THR A 218 1.89 10.42 3.17
N LEU A 219 0.62 10.53 3.55
CA LEU A 219 -0.17 11.75 3.46
C LEU A 219 -0.26 12.41 4.83
N SER A 220 -0.31 13.73 4.84
CA SER A 220 -0.57 14.54 6.04
C SER A 220 -1.13 15.91 5.63
N LYS A 221 -1.48 16.75 6.61
CA LYS A 221 -1.93 18.13 6.38
C LYS A 221 -3.09 18.23 5.38
N TRP A 222 -4.05 17.31 5.50
CA TRP A 222 -5.20 17.23 4.61
C TRP A 222 -6.04 18.51 4.67
N ASN A 223 -6.31 19.10 3.51
CA ASN A 223 -7.07 20.33 3.33
C ASN A 223 -6.48 21.56 4.04
N GLU A 224 -5.22 21.52 4.48
CA GLU A 224 -4.53 22.72 4.94
C GLU A 224 -4.18 23.62 3.74
N PRO A 225 -4.23 24.95 3.88
CA PRO A 225 -3.79 25.87 2.83
C PRO A 225 -2.33 25.61 2.44
N VAL A 226 -2.06 25.57 1.14
CA VAL A 226 -0.72 25.32 0.59
C VAL A 226 -0.29 26.48 -0.31
N ASN A 227 1.02 26.75 -0.33
CA ASN A 227 1.63 27.62 -1.33
C ASN A 227 2.33 26.73 -2.37
N VAL A 228 1.82 26.77 -3.60
CA VAL A 228 2.27 25.95 -4.74
C VAL A 228 2.74 26.81 -5.92
N ASP A 229 2.94 28.11 -5.71
CA ASP A 229 3.39 29.05 -6.75
C ASP A 229 4.88 28.95 -7.10
#